data_AF-A0A1Z4EMT9-F1
#
_entry.id   AF-A0A1Z4EMT9-F1
#
_cell.length_a   1.000
_cell.length_b   1.000
_cell.length_c   1.000
_cell.angle_alpha   90.00
_cell.angle_beta   90.00
_cell.angle_gamma   90.00
#
_symmetry.space_group_name_H-M   'P 1'
#
loop_
_entity.id
_entity.type
_entity.pdbx_description
1 polymer ?
#
loop_
_entity_poly.entity_id
_entity_poly.type
_entity_poly.pdbx_seq_one_letter_code
_entity_poly.pdbx_strand_id
1 'polypeptide(L)'
;MTLTGEVPDDSAKAILLKTLRGALPAGIDIIDQIKLHPAVDALDFSHAGSLFKDSASITDFDFAVGADTITLTGTAVSQDQKNTIERDVRHTWSHLNVIDGLAVGGPASPPAASGPGVG
;
A
#
# COMPACT_ATOMS: atom_id res chain seq x y z
N MET A 1 -3.84 4.92 -10.26
CA MET A 1 -3.42 3.93 -9.25
C MET A 1 -4.14 2.64 -9.50
N THR A 2 -3.50 1.51 -9.19
CA THR A 2 -4.11 0.19 -9.38
C THR A 2 -4.29 -0.47 -8.03
N LEU A 3 -5.48 -1.02 -7.80
CA LEU A 3 -5.79 -1.84 -6.64
C LEU A 3 -6.01 -3.26 -7.09
N THR A 4 -5.15 -4.13 -6.60
CA THR A 4 -5.19 -5.56 -6.88
C THR A 4 -5.41 -6.28 -5.56
N GLY A 5 -6.12 -7.41 -5.62
CA GLY A 5 -6.25 -8.26 -4.44
C GLY A 5 -7.57 -8.98 -4.36
N GLU A 6 -7.85 -9.48 -3.17
CA GLU A 6 -8.98 -10.34 -2.87
C GLU A 6 -9.82 -9.73 -1.75
N VAL A 7 -11.15 -9.71 -1.91
CA VAL A 7 -12.11 -9.28 -0.88
C VAL A 7 -13.23 -10.32 -0.74
N PRO A 8 -13.81 -10.50 0.45
CA PRO A 8 -14.81 -11.54 0.67
C PRO A 8 -16.11 -11.32 -0.11
N ASP A 9 -16.53 -10.07 -0.22
CA ASP A 9 -17.81 -9.69 -0.80
C ASP A 9 -17.79 -8.28 -1.44
N ASP A 10 -18.82 -7.99 -2.23
CA ASP A 10 -18.93 -6.72 -2.96
C ASP A 10 -19.11 -5.52 -2.02
N SER A 11 -19.66 -5.72 -0.82
CA SER A 11 -19.80 -4.65 0.18
C SER A 11 -18.43 -4.19 0.66
N ALA A 12 -17.51 -5.13 0.93
CA ALA A 12 -16.12 -4.81 1.28
C ALA A 12 -15.44 -4.01 0.15
N LYS A 13 -15.63 -4.43 -1.10
CA LYS A 13 -15.15 -3.70 -2.28
C LYS A 13 -15.73 -2.29 -2.38
N ALA A 14 -17.03 -2.14 -2.18
CA ALA A 14 -17.72 -0.85 -2.25
C ALA A 14 -17.26 0.11 -1.16
N ILE A 15 -17.03 -0.39 0.06
CA ILE A 15 -16.48 0.40 1.17
C ILE A 15 -15.08 0.89 0.83
N LEU A 16 -14.22 0.02 0.32
CA LEU A 16 -12.86 0.39 -0.10
C LEU A 16 -12.89 1.49 -1.17
N LEU A 17 -13.66 1.29 -2.24
CA LEU A 17 -13.81 2.29 -3.31
C LEU A 17 -14.39 3.61 -2.78
N LYS A 18 -15.34 3.56 -1.84
CA LYS A 18 -15.91 4.76 -1.21
C LYS A 18 -14.85 5.51 -0.38
N THR A 19 -14.06 4.80 0.42
CA THR A 19 -12.99 5.37 1.23
C THR A 19 -11.92 6.00 0.35
N LEU A 20 -11.50 5.32 -0.72
CA LEU A 20 -10.55 5.84 -1.69
C LEU A 20 -11.05 7.11 -2.37
N ARG A 21 -12.29 7.11 -2.86
CA ARG A 21 -12.89 8.30 -3.49
C ARG A 21 -13.07 9.46 -2.51
N GLY A 22 -13.13 9.19 -1.20
CA GLY A 22 -13.15 10.22 -0.16
C GLY A 22 -11.75 10.72 0.24
N ALA A 23 -10.73 9.86 0.17
CA ALA A 23 -9.36 10.19 0.54
C ALA A 23 -8.56 10.85 -0.61
N LEU A 24 -8.85 10.49 -1.85
CA LEU A 24 -8.13 10.92 -3.04
C LEU A 24 -8.74 12.18 -3.66
N PRO A 25 -7.90 13.08 -4.22
CA PRO A 25 -8.40 14.24 -4.95
C PRO A 25 -9.16 13.82 -6.20
N ALA A 26 -10.14 14.65 -6.60
CA ALA A 26 -10.88 14.43 -7.84
C ALA A 26 -9.94 14.43 -9.04
N GLY A 27 -10.00 13.38 -9.87
CA GLY A 27 -9.18 13.23 -11.08
C GLY A 27 -8.14 12.10 -11.04
N ILE A 28 -8.00 11.39 -9.91
CA ILE A 28 -7.22 10.15 -9.86
C ILE A 28 -8.01 9.00 -10.49
N ASP A 29 -7.42 8.36 -11.51
CA ASP A 29 -7.96 7.13 -12.09
C ASP A 29 -7.66 5.94 -11.16
N ILE A 30 -8.73 5.29 -10.68
CA ILE A 30 -8.66 4.15 -9.78
C ILE A 30 -8.98 2.92 -10.61
N ILE A 31 -7.95 2.13 -10.90
CA ILE A 31 -8.07 0.88 -11.64
C ILE A 31 -8.35 -0.21 -10.60
N ASP A 32 -9.61 -0.59 -10.50
CA ASP A 32 -10.07 -1.69 -9.66
C ASP A 32 -9.82 -3.05 -10.35
N GLN A 33 -8.92 -3.84 -9.77
CA GLN A 33 -8.65 -5.22 -10.16
C GLN A 33 -8.84 -6.19 -8.99
N ILE A 34 -9.72 -5.82 -8.05
CA ILE A 34 -10.03 -6.62 -6.88
C ILE A 34 -10.99 -7.75 -7.24
N LYS A 35 -10.63 -8.96 -6.85
CA LYS A 35 -11.38 -10.20 -7.03
C LYS A 35 -12.20 -10.54 -5.78
N LEU A 36 -13.37 -11.13 -6.00
CA LEU A 36 -14.25 -11.60 -4.93
C LEU A 36 -13.86 -13.03 -4.52
N HIS A 37 -13.32 -13.18 -3.33
CA HIS A 37 -12.85 -14.43 -2.77
C HIS A 37 -13.42 -14.61 -1.34
N PRO A 38 -14.52 -15.34 -1.16
CA PRO A 38 -15.19 -15.46 0.14
C PRO A 38 -14.37 -16.22 1.19
N ALA A 39 -13.25 -16.82 0.79
CA ALA A 39 -12.31 -17.50 1.68
C ALA A 39 -11.24 -16.56 2.27
N VAL A 40 -11.15 -15.30 1.81
CA VAL A 40 -10.27 -14.31 2.41
C VAL A 40 -11.03 -13.48 3.44
N ASP A 41 -10.36 -13.12 4.52
CA ASP A 41 -10.93 -12.22 5.51
C ASP A 41 -11.07 -10.80 4.95
N ALA A 42 -12.16 -10.12 5.34
CA ALA A 42 -12.36 -8.73 4.98
C ALA A 42 -11.26 -7.89 5.64
N LEU A 43 -10.37 -7.31 4.84
CA LEU A 43 -9.43 -6.34 5.35
C LEU A 43 -10.17 -5.09 5.81
N ASP A 44 -9.89 -4.64 7.05
CA ASP A 44 -10.42 -3.35 7.50
C ASP A 44 -9.67 -2.23 6.79
N PHE A 45 -10.31 -1.62 5.80
CA PHE A 45 -9.80 -0.44 5.09
C PHE A 45 -10.28 0.87 5.73
N SER A 46 -11.01 0.81 6.84
CA SER A 46 -11.56 2.00 7.52
C SER A 46 -10.46 2.98 7.94
N HIS A 47 -9.30 2.46 8.33
CA HIS A 47 -8.12 3.25 8.73
C HIS A 47 -7.10 3.46 7.58
N ALA A 48 -7.31 2.82 6.43
CA ALA A 48 -6.42 2.93 5.28
C ALA A 48 -6.50 4.29 4.58
N GLY A 49 -7.48 5.13 4.91
CA GLY A 49 -7.64 6.45 4.28
C GLY A 49 -6.39 7.34 4.37
N SER A 50 -5.70 7.35 5.52
CA SER A 50 -4.45 8.09 5.69
C SER A 50 -3.35 7.54 4.78
N LEU A 51 -3.18 6.22 4.76
CA LEU A 51 -2.22 5.53 3.88
C LEU A 51 -2.43 5.89 2.41
N PHE A 52 -3.69 5.85 1.92
CA PHE A 52 -3.99 6.21 0.54
C PHE A 52 -3.77 7.69 0.23
N LYS A 53 -3.98 8.56 1.21
CA LYS A 53 -3.70 9.99 1.08
C LYS A 53 -2.20 10.25 0.98
N ASP A 54 -1.39 9.56 1.79
CA ASP A 54 0.05 9.64 1.71
C ASP A 54 0.57 9.02 0.42
N SER A 55 0.00 7.90 -0.04
CA SER A 55 0.37 7.28 -1.32
C SER A 55 -0.19 8.00 -2.55
N ALA A 56 -1.13 8.93 -2.40
CA ALA A 56 -1.70 9.70 -3.52
C ALA A 56 -0.66 10.50 -4.31
N SER A 57 0.47 10.85 -3.69
CA SER A 57 1.59 11.53 -4.38
C SER A 57 2.44 10.57 -5.23
N ILE A 58 2.25 9.26 -5.08
CA ILE A 58 2.93 8.21 -5.85
C ILE A 58 2.08 7.89 -7.08
N THR A 59 2.59 8.28 -8.25
CA THR A 59 1.88 8.09 -9.53
C THR A 59 1.82 6.63 -9.97
N ASP A 60 2.86 5.85 -9.64
CA ASP A 60 3.01 4.42 -9.96
C ASP A 60 2.65 3.53 -8.75
N PHE A 61 1.70 3.95 -7.92
CA PHE A 61 1.34 3.19 -6.72
C PHE A 61 0.49 1.97 -7.08
N ASP A 62 0.94 0.80 -6.64
CA ASP A 62 0.25 -0.47 -6.72
C ASP A 62 0.09 -1.06 -5.31
N PHE A 63 -1.14 -1.41 -4.98
CA PHE A 63 -1.50 -1.98 -3.68
C PHE A 63 -2.14 -3.34 -3.91
N ALA A 64 -1.45 -4.39 -3.49
CA ALA A 64 -1.87 -5.77 -3.65
C ALA A 64 -2.23 -6.40 -2.29
N VAL A 65 -3.47 -6.86 -2.14
CA VAL A 65 -3.94 -7.59 -0.95
C VAL A 65 -4.15 -9.06 -1.26
N GLY A 66 -3.39 -9.92 -0.61
CA GLY A 66 -3.66 -11.35 -0.54
C GLY A 66 -4.39 -11.73 0.76
N ALA A 67 -4.57 -13.03 0.96
CA ALA A 67 -5.27 -13.59 2.13
C ALA A 67 -4.64 -13.20 3.48
N ASP A 68 -3.30 -13.25 3.57
CA ASP A 68 -2.53 -13.01 4.79
C ASP A 68 -1.37 -12.02 4.57
N THR A 69 -1.20 -11.53 3.34
CA THR A 69 -0.06 -10.72 2.91
C THR A 69 -0.53 -9.48 2.17
N ILE A 70 0.01 -8.31 2.53
CA ILE A 70 -0.12 -7.06 1.79
C ILE A 70 1.19 -6.77 1.10
N THR A 71 1.15 -6.43 -0.19
CA THR A 71 2.32 -5.95 -0.94
C THR A 71 2.09 -4.50 -1.38
N LEU A 72 3.04 -3.64 -1.04
CA LEU A 72 3.07 -2.24 -1.42
C LEU A 72 4.13 -2.05 -2.50
N THR A 73 3.76 -1.50 -3.64
CA THR A 73 4.70 -1.24 -4.73
C THR A 73 4.52 0.17 -5.27
N GLY A 74 5.62 0.79 -5.71
CA GLY A 74 5.59 2.12 -6.30
C GLY A 74 6.80 2.96 -5.93
N THR A 75 6.82 4.20 -6.40
CA THR A 75 7.95 5.11 -6.22
C THR A 75 7.57 6.30 -5.32
N ALA A 76 7.91 6.22 -4.04
CA ALA A 76 7.75 7.30 -3.07
C ALA A 76 8.60 8.52 -3.45
N VAL A 77 8.11 9.72 -3.18
CA VAL A 77 8.86 10.97 -3.40
C VAL A 77 10.00 11.15 -2.40
N SER A 78 9.94 10.49 -1.24
CA SER A 78 10.96 10.57 -0.19
C SER A 78 10.98 9.33 0.71
N GLN A 79 12.11 9.11 1.39
CA GLN A 79 12.25 8.04 2.39
C GLN A 79 11.26 8.21 3.55
N ASP A 80 10.99 9.47 3.93
CA ASP A 80 10.06 9.79 5.02
C ASP A 80 8.62 9.39 4.67
N GLN A 81 8.20 9.64 3.42
CA GLN A 81 6.90 9.21 2.91
C GLN A 81 6.80 7.69 2.90
N LYS A 82 7.82 6.99 2.37
CA LYS A 82 7.89 5.53 2.41
C LYS A 82 7.73 4.99 3.83
N ASN A 83 8.52 5.51 4.77
CA ASN A 83 8.52 5.04 6.16
C ASN A 83 7.19 5.34 6.87
N THR A 84 6.53 6.44 6.51
CA THR A 84 5.18 6.78 6.98
C THR A 84 4.15 5.77 6.47
N ILE A 85 4.13 5.50 5.16
CA ILE A 85 3.23 4.50 4.55
C ILE A 85 3.46 3.10 5.16
N GLU A 86 4.72 2.69 5.33
CA GLU A 86 5.05 1.40 5.93
C GLU A 86 4.60 1.33 7.40
N ARG A 87 4.73 2.40 8.16
CA ARG A 87 4.27 2.43 9.54
C ARG A 87 2.75 2.36 9.61
N ASP A 88 2.04 3.12 8.77
CA ASP A 88 0.58 3.14 8.73
C ASP A 88 0.01 1.79 8.29
N VAL A 89 0.60 1.14 7.29
CA VAL A 89 0.15 -0.20 6.84
C VAL A 89 0.37 -1.23 7.96
N ARG A 90 1.53 -1.21 8.64
CA ARG A 90 1.83 -2.14 9.74
C ARG A 90 0.99 -1.86 10.97
N HIS A 91 0.62 -0.61 11.22
CA HIS A 91 -0.24 -0.24 12.33
C HIS A 91 -1.68 -0.70 12.09
N THR A 92 -2.19 -0.44 10.88
CA THR A 92 -3.55 -0.80 10.46
C THR A 92 -3.72 -2.32 10.35
N TRP A 93 -2.76 -2.99 9.72
CA TRP A 93 -2.77 -4.43 9.44
C TRP A 93 -1.63 -5.15 10.15
N SER A 94 -1.50 -4.90 11.45
CA SER A 94 -0.47 -5.52 12.31
C SER A 94 -0.54 -7.04 12.37
N HIS A 95 -1.67 -7.64 12.01
CA HIS A 95 -1.89 -9.08 11.96
C HIS A 95 -1.47 -9.73 10.62
N LEU A 96 -1.11 -8.93 9.60
CA LEU A 96 -0.75 -9.40 8.26
C LEU A 96 0.73 -9.26 7.96
N ASN A 97 1.19 -10.07 7.02
CA ASN A 97 2.53 -9.94 6.47
C ASN A 97 2.60 -8.76 5.51
N VAL A 98 3.28 -7.69 5.91
CA VAL A 98 3.49 -6.50 5.08
C VAL A 98 4.80 -6.63 4.31
N ILE A 99 4.70 -6.70 2.99
CA ILE A 99 5.81 -6.63 2.04
C ILE A 99 5.92 -5.18 1.53
N ASP A 100 6.96 -4.49 1.98
CA ASP A 100 7.32 -3.17 1.48
C ASP A 100 8.20 -3.30 0.23
N GLY A 101 7.62 -2.97 -0.93
CA GLY A 101 8.28 -2.86 -2.23
C GLY A 101 8.34 -1.41 -2.72
N LEU A 102 8.13 -0.42 -1.86
CA LEU A 102 8.22 0.99 -2.22
C LEU A 102 9.69 1.38 -2.48
N ALA A 103 9.97 1.85 -3.69
CA ALA A 103 11.22 2.50 -4.03
C ALA A 103 11.14 3.99 -3.66
N VAL A 104 12.27 4.62 -3.35
CA VAL A 104 12.33 6.08 -3.17
C VAL A 104 12.92 6.70 -4.42
N GLY A 105 12.18 7.62 -5.04
CA GLY A 105 12.57 8.41 -6.21
C GLY A 105 13.63 9.46 -5.87
N GLY A 106 14.79 9.02 -5.42
CA GLY A 106 16.04 9.77 -5.33
C GLY A 106 17.17 8.85 -5.79
N PRO A 107 18.42 9.34 -5.99
CA PRO A 107 19.52 8.43 -6.25
C PRO A 107 19.52 7.39 -5.14
N ALA A 108 19.28 6.13 -5.51
CA ALA A 108 19.24 5.02 -4.58
C ALA A 108 20.51 5.11 -3.73
N SER A 109 20.37 5.40 -2.44
CA SER A 109 21.44 5.08 -1.51
C SER A 109 21.65 3.58 -1.68
N PRO A 110 22.85 3.13 -2.08
CA PRO A 110 23.12 1.71 -2.15
C PRO A 110 22.79 1.08 -0.79
N PRO A 111 22.38 -0.19 -0.72
CA PRO A 111 22.25 -0.87 0.54
C PRO A 111 23.55 -0.64 1.31
N ALA A 112 23.45 -0.24 2.59
CA ALA A 112 24.59 -0.15 3.47
C ALA A 112 25.26 -1.54 3.45
N ALA A 113 26.33 -1.66 2.68
CA ALA A 113 27.20 -2.81 2.72
C ALA A 113 27.76 -2.80 4.14
N SER A 114 27.25 -3.71 4.96
CA SER A 114 27.82 -4.07 6.24
C SER A 114 29.34 -4.13 6.09
N GLY A 115 30.06 -3.23 6.77
CA GLY A 115 31.51 -3.32 6.89
C GLY A 115 31.91 -4.69 7.46
N PRO A 116 33.19 -5.08 7.31
CA PRO A 116 34.21 -4.37 8.07
C PRO A 116 35.49 -4.05 7.28
N GLY A 117 36.03 -2.86 7.53
CA GLY A 117 37.45 -2.63 7.35
C GLY A 117 38.23 -3.33 8.46
N VAL A 118 39.31 -3.99 8.08
CA VAL A 118 40.62 -4.17 8.73
C VAL A 118 41.46 -4.86 7.64
N GLY A 119 42.60 -4.34 7.19
CA GLY A 119 43.73 -3.82 7.95
C GLY A 119 44.88 -4.75 7.67
#